data_AF-A0A1W4XL10-F1
#
_entry.id   AF-A0A1W4XL10-F1
#
_cell.length_a   1.000
_cell.length_b   1.000
_cell.length_c   1.000
_cell.angle_alpha   90.00
_cell.angle_beta   90.00
_cell.angle_gamma   90.00
#
_symmetry.space_group_name_H-M   'P 1'
#
loop_
_entity.id
_entity.type
_entity.pdbx_description
1 polymer ?
#
loop_
_entity_poly.entity_id
_entity_poly.type
_entity_poly.pdbx_seq_one_letter_code
_entity_poly.pdbx_strand_id
1 'polypeptide(L)'
;MLPRLAVNNVHLMNALGIKDPIHKQKIALKAMDVVLFGPPKDSQNHWKDLVLITLLIGGGIGLWYAVQQNKKFKTHLHRMNRDMESLQSAERALEDLQKELEMAKQAQEDVATEKLNLEKKLQEADSSGLHTSYSDLEVTQLKAEIEMLRRELQIAEGELKDRCWSSPPALQQWLQLTHEIENKQYIKKKIAAEKQLQQAREACEKLRKKRSSLVGAFVSTHGKSIDDVDRSIVEARTSLNEVTQELQERVYRWKQIERLCGCNIIVNNGLQYLENTLYRNANGRPQFSLRGRMSSQDDLDDDTSSLYGYATGKLISLNSLDDDPHDFSD
;
A
#
# COMPACT_ATOMS: atom_id res chain seq x y z
N MET A 1 34.72 -63.64 -1.55
CA MET A 1 34.06 -64.94 -1.25
C MET A 1 33.17 -65.45 -2.39
N LEU A 2 32.52 -64.59 -3.20
CA LEU A 2 31.63 -65.02 -4.30
C LEU A 2 32.31 -65.77 -5.49
N PRO A 3 33.56 -65.47 -5.92
CA PRO A 3 34.14 -66.16 -7.08
C PRO A 3 34.40 -67.65 -6.84
N ARG A 4 34.68 -68.04 -5.58
CA ARG A 4 34.88 -69.46 -5.21
C ARG A 4 33.57 -70.25 -5.13
N LEU A 5 32.43 -69.57 -5.04
CA LEU A 5 31.10 -70.19 -5.07
C LEU A 5 30.69 -70.61 -6.49
N ALA A 6 31.14 -69.87 -7.49
CA ALA A 6 30.82 -70.12 -8.90
C ALA A 6 31.57 -71.34 -9.49
N VAL A 7 32.77 -71.64 -8.98
CA VAL A 7 33.67 -72.67 -9.57
C VAL A 7 33.70 -73.98 -8.77
N ASN A 8 33.45 -73.97 -7.45
CA ASN A 8 33.44 -75.20 -6.64
C ASN A 8 32.15 -75.36 -5.82
N ASN A 9 31.08 -75.75 -6.53
CA ASN A 9 29.72 -75.69 -6.02
C ASN A 9 29.28 -76.95 -5.23
N VAL A 10 29.96 -78.09 -5.43
CA VAL A 10 29.47 -79.38 -4.91
C VAL A 10 29.83 -79.58 -3.43
N HIS A 11 31.07 -79.27 -3.04
CA HIS A 11 31.53 -79.48 -1.66
C HIS A 11 30.98 -78.42 -0.68
N LEU A 12 30.87 -77.17 -1.12
CA LEU A 12 30.45 -76.08 -0.23
C LEU A 12 28.92 -76.01 -0.06
N MET A 13 28.13 -76.36 -1.08
CA MET A 13 26.67 -76.44 -0.93
C MET A 13 26.20 -77.63 -0.09
N ASN A 14 26.96 -78.73 -0.07
CA ASN A 14 26.69 -79.84 0.83
C ASN A 14 26.99 -79.47 2.30
N ALA A 15 28.00 -78.64 2.55
CA ALA A 15 28.29 -78.08 3.88
C ALA A 15 27.23 -77.07 4.35
N LEU A 16 26.52 -76.41 3.43
CA LEU A 16 25.45 -75.44 3.72
C LEU A 16 24.04 -76.08 3.85
N GLY A 17 23.92 -77.41 3.80
CA GLY A 17 22.67 -78.14 4.10
C GLY A 17 21.55 -78.05 3.06
N ILE A 18 21.77 -77.38 1.92
CA ILE A 18 20.77 -77.23 0.86
C ILE A 18 20.76 -78.52 0.02
N LYS A 19 19.73 -79.37 0.15
CA LYS A 19 19.65 -80.66 -0.54
C LYS A 19 19.04 -80.60 -1.94
N ASP A 20 18.26 -79.57 -2.26
CA ASP A 20 17.54 -79.50 -3.53
C ASP A 20 18.39 -79.02 -4.70
N PRO A 21 18.54 -79.82 -5.78
CA PRO A 21 19.42 -79.49 -6.91
C PRO A 21 18.96 -78.23 -7.67
N ILE A 22 17.66 -77.92 -7.66
CA ILE A 22 17.08 -76.76 -8.36
C ILE A 22 17.48 -75.44 -7.69
N HIS A 23 17.41 -75.39 -6.35
CA HIS A 23 17.85 -74.23 -5.58
C HIS A 23 19.36 -74.01 -5.72
N LYS A 24 20.12 -75.11 -5.86
CA LYS A 24 21.57 -75.04 -6.11
C LYS A 24 21.90 -74.33 -7.42
N GLN A 25 21.26 -74.76 -8.51
CA GLN A 25 21.45 -74.16 -9.83
C GLN A 25 20.99 -72.69 -9.87
N LYS A 26 19.88 -72.35 -9.19
CA LYS A 26 19.36 -70.97 -9.16
C LYS A 26 20.27 -69.99 -8.41
N ILE A 27 20.86 -70.42 -7.28
CA ILE A 27 21.82 -69.61 -6.52
C ILE A 27 23.11 -69.45 -7.32
N ALA A 28 23.58 -70.53 -7.96
CA ALA A 28 24.78 -70.50 -8.81
C ALA A 28 24.61 -69.55 -10.00
N LEU A 29 23.46 -69.62 -10.69
CA LEU A 29 23.12 -68.72 -11.79
C LEU A 29 23.09 -67.26 -11.33
N LYS A 30 22.44 -66.96 -10.20
CA LYS A 30 22.33 -65.60 -9.70
C LYS A 30 23.65 -65.04 -9.16
N ALA A 31 24.49 -65.89 -8.57
CA ALA A 31 25.85 -65.52 -8.17
C ALA A 31 26.77 -65.34 -9.37
N MET A 32 26.57 -66.11 -10.44
CA MET A 32 27.26 -65.94 -11.72
C MET A 32 26.84 -64.63 -12.37
N ASP A 33 25.54 -64.32 -12.43
CA ASP A 33 25.05 -63.04 -12.95
C ASP A 33 25.63 -61.84 -12.17
N VAL A 34 25.73 -61.93 -10.84
CA VAL A 34 26.36 -60.88 -10.02
C VAL A 34 27.87 -60.76 -10.25
N VAL A 35 28.55 -61.86 -10.58
CA VAL A 35 29.99 -61.86 -10.89
C VAL A 35 30.26 -61.42 -12.32
N LEU A 36 29.37 -61.75 -13.27
CA LEU A 36 29.49 -61.43 -14.68
C LEU A 36 29.04 -59.99 -14.99
N PHE A 37 28.01 -59.50 -14.29
CA PHE A 37 27.39 -58.18 -14.51
C PHE A 37 27.61 -57.19 -13.35
N GLY A 38 28.22 -57.63 -12.24
CA GLY A 38 28.42 -56.80 -11.04
C GLY A 38 27.19 -56.72 -10.14
N PRO A 39 27.29 -56.13 -8.93
CA PRO A 39 26.14 -55.84 -8.10
C PRO A 39 25.14 -54.99 -8.90
N PRO A 40 23.82 -55.24 -8.80
CA PRO A 40 22.83 -54.41 -9.48
C PRO A 40 23.09 -52.97 -9.10
N LYS A 41 23.34 -52.13 -10.11
CA LYS A 41 23.60 -50.71 -9.91
C LYS A 41 22.34 -50.16 -9.25
N ASP A 42 22.42 -49.88 -7.95
CA ASP A 42 21.40 -49.10 -7.27
C ASP A 42 21.26 -47.84 -8.10
N SER A 43 20.20 -47.78 -8.92
CA SER A 43 19.79 -46.56 -9.58
C SER A 43 19.21 -45.71 -8.47
N GLN A 44 20.10 -45.22 -7.61
CA GLN A 44 19.78 -44.25 -6.60
C GLN A 44 19.28 -43.05 -7.39
N ASN A 45 17.97 -42.86 -7.30
CA ASN A 45 17.22 -41.93 -8.11
C ASN A 45 17.49 -40.52 -7.60
N HIS A 46 18.73 -40.03 -7.71
CA HIS A 46 19.09 -38.69 -7.25
C HIS A 46 18.17 -37.63 -7.86
N TRP A 47 17.62 -37.89 -9.05
CA TRP A 47 16.60 -37.03 -9.64
C TRP A 47 15.25 -37.07 -8.90
N LYS A 48 14.77 -38.25 -8.48
CA LYS A 48 13.57 -38.35 -7.64
C LYS A 48 13.80 -37.70 -6.27
N ASP A 49 14.97 -37.89 -5.69
CA ASP A 49 15.34 -37.25 -4.42
C ASP A 49 15.42 -35.72 -4.57
N LEU A 50 15.98 -35.21 -5.67
CA LEU A 50 16.01 -33.78 -5.99
C LEU A 50 14.60 -33.19 -6.15
N VAL A 51 13.71 -33.87 -6.88
CA VAL A 51 12.31 -33.45 -7.04
C VAL A 51 11.57 -33.46 -5.70
N LEU A 52 11.85 -34.44 -4.85
CA LEU A 52 11.24 -34.54 -3.53
C LEU A 52 11.71 -33.40 -2.61
N ILE A 53 13.00 -33.05 -2.67
CA ILE A 53 13.58 -31.92 -1.92
C ILE A 53 13.01 -30.59 -2.42
N THR A 54 12.90 -30.36 -3.73
CA THR A 54 12.32 -29.11 -4.25
C THR A 54 10.85 -28.95 -3.88
N LEU A 55 10.07 -30.04 -3.89
CA LEU A 55 8.68 -30.02 -3.46
C LEU A 55 8.54 -29.72 -1.96
N LEU A 56 9.41 -30.29 -1.12
CA LEU A 56 9.42 -30.04 0.32
C LEU A 56 9.72 -28.57 0.65
N ILE A 57 10.70 -27.98 -0.04
CA ILE A 57 11.08 -26.57 0.11
C ILE A 57 9.94 -25.67 -0.37
N GLY A 58 9.35 -25.95 -1.54
CA GLY A 58 8.21 -25.19 -2.07
C GLY A 58 7.00 -25.22 -1.13
N GLY A 59 6.66 -26.39 -0.60
CA GLY A 59 5.59 -26.56 0.38
C GLY A 59 5.87 -25.81 1.69
N GLY A 60 7.10 -25.87 2.20
CA GLY A 60 7.51 -25.13 3.40
C GLY A 60 7.42 -23.61 3.24
N ILE A 61 7.85 -23.09 2.07
CA ILE A 61 7.74 -21.66 1.75
C ILE A 61 6.27 -21.25 1.62
N GLY A 62 5.43 -22.06 0.98
CA GLY A 62 4.00 -21.80 0.85
C GLY A 62 3.30 -21.74 2.21
N LEU A 63 3.59 -22.70 3.09
CA LEU A 63 3.05 -22.73 4.46
C LEU A 63 3.54 -21.53 5.29
N TRP A 64 4.83 -21.21 5.22
CA TRP A 64 5.38 -20.05 5.91
C TRP A 64 4.74 -18.74 5.42
N TYR A 65 4.56 -18.60 4.11
CA TYR A 65 3.94 -17.43 3.49
C TYR A 65 2.46 -17.29 3.88
N ALA A 66 1.71 -18.39 3.89
CA ALA A 66 0.32 -18.42 4.35
C ALA A 66 0.20 -18.03 5.83
N VAL A 67 1.08 -18.54 6.70
CA VAL A 67 1.12 -18.17 8.12
C VAL A 67 1.48 -16.69 8.29
N GLN A 68 2.42 -16.18 7.50
CA GLN A 68 2.83 -14.77 7.54
C GLN A 68 1.71 -13.83 7.10
N GLN A 69 0.98 -14.18 6.04
CA GLN A 69 -0.20 -13.43 5.62
C GLN A 69 -1.30 -13.46 6.68
N ASN A 70 -1.53 -14.62 7.31
CA ASN A 70 -2.53 -14.75 8.37
C ASN A 70 -2.18 -13.88 9.60
N LYS A 71 -0.89 -13.77 9.96
CA LYS A 71 -0.44 -12.84 11.00
C LYS A 71 -0.73 -11.38 10.64
N LYS A 72 -0.42 -10.97 9.41
CA LYS A 72 -0.71 -9.61 8.92
C LYS A 72 -2.21 -9.31 8.89
N PHE A 73 -3.03 -10.28 8.48
CA PHE A 73 -4.48 -10.16 8.43
C PHE A 73 -5.09 -9.98 9.83
N LYS A 74 -4.61 -10.74 10.83
CA LYS A 74 -5.04 -10.58 12.22
C LYS A 74 -4.73 -9.18 12.78
N THR A 75 -3.56 -8.62 12.47
CA THR A 75 -3.22 -7.24 12.86
C THR A 75 -4.16 -6.22 12.20
N HIS A 76 -4.49 -6.41 10.92
CA HIS A 76 -5.44 -5.54 10.22
C HIS A 76 -6.85 -5.63 10.80
N LEU A 77 -7.34 -6.84 11.10
CA LEU A 77 -8.63 -7.05 11.76
C LEU A 77 -8.69 -6.41 13.13
N HIS A 78 -7.63 -6.52 13.95
CA HIS A 78 -7.61 -5.86 15.26
C HIS A 78 -7.65 -4.34 15.15
N ARG A 79 -6.95 -3.76 14.17
CA ARG A 79 -7.01 -2.32 13.90
C ARG A 79 -8.41 -1.89 13.47
N MET A 80 -9.02 -2.64 12.55
CA MET A 80 -10.38 -2.40 12.06
C MET A 80 -11.44 -2.55 13.16
N ASN A 81 -11.28 -3.52 14.06
CA ASN A 81 -12.18 -3.70 15.21
C ASN A 81 -12.09 -2.52 16.17
N ARG A 82 -10.88 -1.99 16.42
CA ARG A 82 -10.70 -0.81 17.27
C ARG A 82 -11.28 0.45 16.65
N ASP A 83 -11.16 0.59 15.34
CA ASP A 83 -11.75 1.72 14.62
C ASP A 83 -13.29 1.63 14.65
N MET A 84 -13.87 0.42 14.56
CA MET A 84 -15.31 0.18 14.73
C MET A 84 -15.81 0.55 16.14
N GLU A 85 -15.10 0.14 17.19
CA GLU A 85 -15.42 0.50 18.58
C GLU A 85 -15.36 2.02 18.78
N SER A 86 -14.40 2.70 18.15
CA SER A 86 -14.30 4.17 18.22
C SER A 86 -15.44 4.88 17.49
N LEU A 87 -15.87 4.36 16.32
CA LEU A 87 -17.00 4.88 15.56
C LEU A 87 -18.31 4.72 16.35
N GLN A 88 -18.52 3.55 16.96
CA GLN A 88 -19.69 3.29 17.81
C GLN A 88 -19.71 4.19 19.06
N SER A 89 -18.53 4.50 19.62
CA SER A 89 -18.42 5.46 20.72
C SER A 89 -18.79 6.87 20.28
N ALA A 90 -18.42 7.28 19.06
CA ALA A 90 -18.76 8.59 18.52
C ALA A 90 -20.26 8.69 18.16
N GLU A 91 -20.86 7.61 17.66
CA GLU A 91 -22.30 7.51 17.39
C GLU A 91 -23.12 7.69 18.68
N ARG A 92 -22.76 6.98 19.76
CA ARG A 92 -23.40 7.16 21.07
C ARG A 92 -23.24 8.58 21.63
N ALA A 93 -22.07 9.19 21.45
CA ALA A 93 -21.84 10.57 21.88
C ALA A 93 -22.72 11.57 21.10
N LEU A 94 -22.98 11.31 19.81
CA LEU A 94 -23.91 12.11 19.01
C LEU A 94 -25.36 11.94 19.48
N GLU A 95 -25.79 10.71 19.78
CA GLU A 95 -27.13 10.44 20.34
C GLU A 95 -27.32 11.15 21.70
N ASP A 96 -26.32 11.09 22.58
CA ASP A 96 -26.37 11.76 23.89
C ASP A 96 -26.47 13.29 23.74
N LEU A 97 -25.71 13.88 22.82
CA LEU A 97 -25.77 15.33 22.55
C LEU A 97 -27.12 15.75 21.95
N GLN A 98 -27.70 14.94 21.07
CA GLN A 98 -29.04 15.20 20.53
C GLN A 98 -30.09 15.19 21.63
N LYS A 99 -29.99 14.22 22.55
CA LYS A 99 -30.89 14.12 23.71
C LYS A 99 -30.73 15.28 24.67
N GLU A 100 -29.50 15.73 24.93
CA GLU A 100 -29.24 16.90 25.76
C GLU A 100 -29.80 18.19 25.14
N LEU A 101 -29.67 18.34 23.81
CA LEU A 101 -30.23 19.47 23.07
C LEU A 101 -31.77 19.46 23.14
N GLU A 102 -32.41 18.30 22.99
CA GLU A 102 -33.86 18.16 23.12
C GLU A 102 -34.34 18.51 24.54
N MET A 103 -33.64 18.03 25.57
CA MET A 103 -33.94 18.38 26.97
C MET A 103 -33.73 19.87 27.26
N ALA A 104 -32.67 20.48 26.75
CA ALA A 104 -32.41 21.91 26.91
C ALA A 104 -33.49 22.76 26.21
N LYS A 105 -33.95 22.34 25.04
CA LYS A 105 -35.03 22.99 24.31
C LYS A 105 -36.35 22.91 25.08
N GLN A 106 -36.68 21.73 25.62
CA GLN A 106 -37.90 21.55 26.41
C GLN A 106 -37.88 22.36 27.71
N ALA A 107 -36.74 22.41 28.40
CA ALA A 107 -36.57 23.26 29.58
C ALA A 107 -36.73 24.76 29.24
N GLN A 108 -36.32 25.19 28.04
CA GLN A 108 -36.52 26.55 27.57
C GLN A 108 -37.99 26.86 27.26
N GLU A 109 -38.73 25.90 26.69
CA GLU A 109 -40.17 26.02 26.47
C GLU A 109 -40.93 26.11 27.80
N ASP A 110 -40.59 25.29 28.79
CA ASP A 110 -41.18 25.35 30.13
C ASP A 110 -40.91 26.69 30.82
N VAL A 111 -39.65 27.17 30.79
CA VAL A 111 -39.29 28.49 31.35
C VAL A 111 -39.98 29.64 30.60
N ALA A 112 -40.16 29.53 29.27
CA ALA A 112 -40.88 30.52 28.49
C ALA A 112 -42.38 30.57 28.85
N THR A 113 -43.00 29.41 29.09
CA THR A 113 -44.42 29.36 29.51
C THR A 113 -44.61 29.86 30.95
N GLU A 114 -43.67 29.58 31.86
CA GLU A 114 -43.67 30.15 33.21
C GLU A 114 -43.47 31.66 33.17
N LYS A 115 -42.58 32.18 32.31
CA LYS A 115 -42.41 33.62 32.11
C LYS A 115 -43.69 34.28 31.58
N LEU A 116 -44.35 33.70 30.59
CA LEU A 116 -45.63 34.23 30.09
C LEU A 116 -46.72 34.22 31.17
N ASN A 117 -46.75 33.20 32.02
CA ASN A 117 -47.69 33.12 33.13
C ASN A 117 -47.40 34.17 34.23
N LEU A 118 -46.12 34.37 34.55
CA LEU A 118 -45.66 35.41 35.48
C LEU A 118 -45.89 36.82 34.93
N GLU A 119 -45.66 37.04 33.63
CA GLU A 119 -45.89 38.30 32.94
C GLU A 119 -47.38 38.63 32.89
N LYS A 120 -48.25 37.64 32.66
CA LYS A 120 -49.71 37.80 32.76
C LYS A 120 -50.15 38.18 34.18
N LYS A 121 -49.56 37.57 35.22
CA LYS A 121 -49.81 37.92 36.63
C LYS A 121 -49.28 39.31 37.00
N LEU A 122 -48.16 39.72 36.42
CA LEU A 122 -47.60 41.08 36.58
C LEU A 122 -48.45 42.12 35.86
N GLN A 123 -48.96 41.83 34.67
CA GLN A 123 -49.83 42.71 33.90
C GLN A 123 -51.22 42.89 34.56
N GLU A 124 -51.74 41.85 35.22
CA GLU A 124 -52.93 41.95 36.08
C GLU A 124 -52.68 42.85 37.30
N ALA A 125 -51.47 42.84 37.88
CA ALA A 125 -51.07 43.72 38.99
C ALA A 125 -50.71 45.16 38.55
N ASP A 126 -50.24 45.36 37.32
CA ASP A 126 -49.79 46.64 36.77
C ASP A 126 -50.92 47.45 36.09
N SER A 127 -52.11 46.87 35.95
CA SER A 127 -53.33 47.57 35.49
C SER A 127 -53.79 48.72 36.42
N SER A 128 -53.12 48.91 37.56
CA SER A 128 -53.33 49.98 38.55
C SER A 128 -52.21 51.03 38.62
N GLY A 129 -51.30 51.10 37.63
CA GLY A 129 -50.07 51.92 37.72
C GLY A 129 -49.73 52.77 36.49
N LEU A 130 -50.50 53.83 36.27
CA LEU A 130 -50.09 55.12 35.68
C LEU A 130 -48.90 55.17 34.68
N HIS A 131 -49.25 55.27 33.40
CA HIS A 131 -48.67 56.13 32.36
C HIS A 131 -47.46 57.02 32.78
N THR A 132 -46.22 56.54 32.62
CA THR A 132 -45.02 57.33 32.23
C THR A 132 -43.73 56.49 32.26
N SER A 133 -43.49 55.59 31.30
CA SER A 133 -42.13 55.05 31.08
C SER A 133 -41.94 54.52 29.67
N TYR A 134 -41.99 55.43 28.69
CA TYR A 134 -41.35 55.18 27.40
C TYR A 134 -39.87 55.60 27.56
N SER A 135 -39.06 54.79 28.24
CA SER A 135 -37.60 55.02 28.28
C SER A 135 -36.79 53.80 28.74
N ASP A 136 -37.21 53.09 29.80
CA ASP A 136 -36.34 52.05 30.37
C ASP A 136 -36.60 50.64 29.82
N LEU A 137 -37.86 50.32 29.52
CA LEU A 137 -38.22 48.99 28.99
C LEU A 137 -37.70 48.80 27.55
N GLU A 138 -37.81 49.82 26.72
CA GLU A 138 -37.30 49.78 25.33
C GLU A 138 -35.76 49.76 25.32
N VAL A 139 -35.10 50.53 26.20
CA VAL A 139 -33.64 50.51 26.34
C VAL A 139 -33.13 49.15 26.86
N THR A 140 -33.86 48.51 27.76
CA THR A 140 -33.49 47.16 28.24
C THR A 140 -33.72 46.09 27.18
N GLN A 141 -34.80 46.18 26.41
CA GLN A 141 -35.04 45.28 25.27
C GLN A 141 -33.97 45.43 24.18
N LEU A 142 -33.66 46.66 23.76
CA LEU A 142 -32.63 46.94 22.76
C LEU A 142 -31.23 46.52 23.23
N LYS A 143 -30.91 46.68 24.52
CA LYS A 143 -29.64 46.17 25.07
C LYS A 143 -29.56 44.64 25.03
N ALA A 144 -30.64 43.95 25.38
CA ALA A 144 -30.71 42.50 25.30
C ALA A 144 -30.59 42.00 23.86
N GLU A 145 -31.21 42.69 22.91
CA GLU A 145 -31.10 42.41 21.47
C GLU A 145 -29.68 42.63 20.96
N ILE A 146 -29.02 43.73 21.32
CA ILE A 146 -27.61 43.98 20.95
C ILE A 146 -26.69 42.89 21.52
N GLU A 147 -26.92 42.44 22.76
CA GLU A 147 -26.12 41.39 23.39
C GLU A 147 -26.38 40.00 22.78
N MET A 148 -27.61 39.73 22.34
CA MET A 148 -27.96 38.54 21.56
C MET A 148 -27.27 38.56 20.19
N LEU A 149 -27.41 39.66 19.44
CA LEU A 149 -26.79 39.83 18.13
C LEU A 149 -25.27 39.77 18.19
N ARG A 150 -24.65 40.30 19.26
CA ARG A 150 -23.19 40.16 19.48
C ARG A 150 -22.77 38.71 19.69
N ARG A 151 -23.55 37.92 20.44
CA ARG A 151 -23.27 36.50 20.65
C ARG A 151 -23.45 35.70 19.35
N GLU A 152 -24.51 35.94 18.61
CA GLU A 152 -24.74 35.31 17.31
C GLU A 152 -23.63 35.66 16.31
N LEU A 153 -23.24 36.93 16.25
CA LEU A 153 -22.13 37.38 15.41
C LEU A 153 -20.81 36.73 15.84
N GLN A 154 -20.54 36.59 17.14
CA GLN A 154 -19.34 35.91 17.65
C GLN A 154 -19.33 34.41 17.31
N ILE A 155 -20.48 33.73 17.37
CA ILE A 155 -20.62 32.33 16.97
C ILE A 155 -20.42 32.20 15.46
N ALA A 156 -21.08 33.04 14.66
CA ALA A 156 -20.94 33.06 13.22
C ALA A 156 -19.50 33.39 12.78
N GLU A 157 -18.81 34.32 13.43
CA GLU A 157 -17.39 34.63 13.18
C GLU A 157 -16.47 33.47 13.58
N GLY A 158 -16.80 32.74 14.66
CA GLY A 158 -16.11 31.52 15.05
C GLY A 158 -16.25 30.42 13.99
N GLU A 159 -17.48 30.16 13.56
CA GLU A 159 -17.77 29.19 12.50
C GLU A 159 -17.16 29.58 11.15
N LEU A 160 -17.13 30.87 10.83
CA LEU A 160 -16.51 31.36 9.59
C LEU A 160 -14.99 31.16 9.62
N LYS A 161 -14.33 31.42 10.75
CA LYS A 161 -12.89 31.15 10.91
C LYS A 161 -12.54 29.68 10.72
N ASP A 162 -13.42 28.77 11.15
CA ASP A 162 -13.23 27.34 10.99
C ASP A 162 -13.49 26.83 9.56
N ARG A 163 -14.20 27.60 8.72
CA ARG A 163 -14.62 27.20 7.36
C ARG A 163 -13.92 27.91 6.19
N CYS A 164 -13.10 28.93 6.43
CA CYS A 164 -12.76 29.88 5.36
C CYS A 164 -11.58 29.50 4.43
N TRP A 165 -10.76 28.50 4.77
CA TRP A 165 -9.63 28.16 3.88
C TRP A 165 -9.97 27.07 2.87
N SER A 166 -10.22 27.49 1.63
CA SER A 166 -10.16 26.62 0.46
C SER A 166 -9.08 27.15 -0.48
N SER A 167 -8.20 26.27 -0.96
CA SER A 167 -7.12 26.67 -1.86
C SER A 167 -7.71 27.24 -3.16
N PRO A 168 -7.29 28.45 -3.61
CA PRO A 168 -7.75 29.00 -4.88
C PRO A 168 -7.48 28.02 -6.04
N PRO A 169 -8.38 27.88 -7.04
CA PRO A 169 -8.23 26.90 -8.12
C PRO A 169 -6.90 27.00 -8.89
N ALA A 170 -6.38 28.23 -9.06
CA ALA A 170 -5.07 28.44 -9.67
C ALA A 170 -3.94 27.82 -8.84
N LEU A 171 -3.97 27.99 -7.50
CA LEU A 171 -2.97 27.40 -6.60
C LEU A 171 -3.03 25.86 -6.65
N GLN A 172 -4.23 25.28 -6.66
CA GLN A 172 -4.39 23.83 -6.82
C GLN A 172 -3.72 23.32 -8.10
N GLN A 173 -3.93 23.96 -9.25
CA GLN A 173 -3.32 23.55 -10.53
C GLN A 173 -1.79 23.62 -10.49
N TRP A 174 -1.22 24.68 -9.89
CA TRP A 174 0.24 24.80 -9.72
C TRP A 174 0.81 23.75 -8.77
N LEU A 175 0.10 23.41 -7.69
CA LEU A 175 0.50 22.34 -6.77
C LEU A 175 0.45 20.97 -7.46
N GLN A 176 -0.58 20.71 -8.27
CA GLN A 176 -0.67 19.50 -9.09
C GLN A 176 0.50 19.41 -10.06
N LEU A 177 0.82 20.48 -10.79
CA LEU A 177 1.97 20.50 -11.69
C LEU A 177 3.29 20.24 -10.94
N THR A 178 3.45 20.84 -9.76
CA THR A 178 4.62 20.64 -8.91
C THR A 178 4.76 19.18 -8.47
N HIS A 179 3.67 18.56 -8.02
CA HIS A 179 3.62 17.14 -7.69
C HIS A 179 4.02 16.28 -8.89
N GLU A 180 3.51 16.56 -10.08
CA GLU A 180 3.83 15.80 -11.29
C GLU A 180 5.30 15.92 -11.71
N ILE A 181 5.89 17.12 -11.64
CA ILE A 181 7.30 17.35 -11.94
C ILE A 181 8.19 16.59 -10.96
N GLU A 182 7.88 16.70 -9.66
CA GLU A 182 8.59 15.97 -8.61
C GLU A 182 8.44 14.46 -8.81
N ASN A 183 7.24 13.99 -9.21
CA ASN A 183 7.00 12.59 -9.46
C ASN A 183 7.80 12.04 -10.63
N LYS A 184 7.90 12.80 -11.72
CA LYS A 184 8.75 12.48 -12.86
C LYS A 184 10.22 12.36 -12.46
N GLN A 185 10.73 13.29 -11.64
CA GLN A 185 12.13 13.25 -11.19
C GLN A 185 12.42 12.03 -10.32
N TYR A 186 11.54 11.73 -9.37
CA TYR A 186 11.64 10.53 -8.55
C TYR A 186 11.64 9.24 -9.38
N ILE A 187 10.74 9.12 -10.36
CA ILE A 187 10.66 7.93 -11.22
C ILE A 187 12.00 7.72 -11.95
N LYS A 188 12.59 8.81 -12.50
CA LYS A 188 13.92 8.75 -13.12
C LYS A 188 14.99 8.26 -12.13
N LYS A 189 15.02 8.84 -10.92
CA LYS A 189 16.00 8.46 -9.87
C LYS A 189 15.83 7.01 -9.42
N LYS A 190 14.58 6.55 -9.28
CA LYS A 190 14.25 5.16 -8.97
C LYS A 190 14.77 4.19 -10.03
N ILE A 191 14.49 4.46 -11.31
CA ILE A 191 14.98 3.62 -12.42
C ILE A 191 16.51 3.58 -12.43
N ALA A 192 17.18 4.71 -12.21
CA ALA A 192 18.63 4.77 -12.12
C ALA A 192 19.19 3.92 -10.96
N ALA A 193 18.58 3.99 -9.77
CA ALA A 193 18.96 3.16 -8.62
C ALA A 193 18.74 1.66 -8.88
N GLU A 194 17.64 1.29 -9.54
CA GLU A 194 17.36 -0.09 -9.95
C GLU A 194 18.38 -0.61 -10.98
N LYS A 195 18.74 0.22 -11.97
CA LYS A 195 19.80 -0.07 -12.95
C LYS A 195 21.16 -0.26 -12.26
N GLN A 196 21.50 0.59 -11.29
CA GLN A 196 22.75 0.48 -10.52
C GLN A 196 22.80 -0.82 -9.70
N LEU A 197 21.69 -1.21 -9.05
CA LEU A 197 21.60 -2.49 -8.36
C LEU A 197 21.78 -3.67 -9.31
N GLN A 198 21.18 -3.61 -10.49
CA GLN A 198 21.31 -4.67 -11.50
C GLN A 198 22.76 -4.82 -11.96
N GLN A 199 23.45 -3.72 -12.23
CA GLN A 199 24.87 -3.72 -12.58
C GLN A 199 25.75 -4.31 -11.47
N ALA A 200 25.49 -3.96 -10.21
CA ALA A 200 26.23 -4.51 -9.07
C ALA A 200 26.02 -6.04 -8.94
N ARG A 201 24.81 -6.54 -9.18
CA ARG A 201 24.51 -7.98 -9.21
C ARG A 201 25.27 -8.70 -10.31
N GLU A 202 25.27 -8.15 -11.53
CA GLU A 202 26.02 -8.73 -12.65
C GLU A 202 27.54 -8.74 -12.41
N ALA A 203 28.08 -7.69 -11.80
CA ALA A 203 29.49 -7.62 -11.42
C ALA A 203 29.83 -8.71 -10.38
N CYS A 204 28.98 -8.90 -9.38
CA CYS A 204 29.10 -9.96 -8.38
C CYS A 204 29.07 -11.36 -9.03
N GLU A 205 28.15 -11.61 -9.96
CA GLU A 205 28.07 -12.88 -10.67
C GLU A 205 29.29 -13.15 -11.55
N LYS A 206 29.78 -12.12 -12.27
CA LYS A 206 31.00 -12.21 -13.07
C LYS A 206 32.21 -12.55 -12.19
N LEU A 207 32.34 -11.92 -11.03
CA LEU A 207 33.39 -12.22 -10.07
C LEU A 207 33.28 -13.66 -9.53
N ARG A 208 32.08 -14.11 -9.16
CA ARG A 208 31.80 -15.49 -8.73
C ARG A 208 32.20 -16.51 -9.80
N LYS A 209 31.79 -16.30 -11.07
CA LYS A 209 32.12 -17.18 -12.20
C LYS A 209 33.62 -17.27 -12.45
N LYS A 210 34.34 -16.14 -12.38
CA LYS A 210 35.81 -16.09 -12.53
C LYS A 210 36.51 -16.88 -11.41
N ARG A 211 36.03 -16.78 -10.17
CA ARG A 211 36.55 -17.52 -9.02
C ARG A 211 36.23 -19.01 -9.04
N SER A 212 35.10 -19.43 -9.62
CA SER A 212 34.74 -20.85 -9.76
C SER A 212 35.42 -21.55 -10.94
N SER A 213 36.09 -20.82 -11.84
CA SER A 213 36.80 -21.40 -12.99
C SER A 213 38.19 -21.91 -12.57
N LEU A 214 38.52 -23.15 -12.95
CA LEU A 214 39.79 -23.83 -12.64
C LEU A 214 41.03 -23.05 -13.13
N VAL A 215 40.91 -22.24 -14.19
CA VAL A 215 41.98 -21.37 -14.71
C VAL A 215 41.99 -19.99 -14.04
N GLY A 216 40.87 -19.56 -13.46
CA GLY A 216 40.71 -18.27 -12.79
C GLY A 216 41.21 -18.25 -11.34
N ALA A 217 41.25 -19.40 -10.67
CA ALA A 217 41.74 -19.53 -9.28
C ALA A 217 43.21 -19.11 -9.09
N PHE A 218 44.03 -19.16 -10.14
CA PHE A 218 45.46 -18.81 -10.08
C PHE A 218 45.75 -17.31 -10.33
N VAL A 219 44.82 -16.58 -10.95
CA VAL A 219 44.97 -15.14 -11.31
C VAL A 219 44.01 -14.24 -10.51
N SER A 220 43.04 -14.83 -9.78
CA SER A 220 42.00 -14.11 -9.03
C SER A 220 42.44 -13.56 -7.65
N THR A 221 43.73 -13.30 -7.44
CA THR A 221 44.25 -12.74 -6.17
C THR A 221 44.27 -11.21 -6.13
N HIS A 222 43.83 -10.51 -7.19
CA HIS A 222 43.86 -9.05 -7.20
C HIS A 222 42.70 -8.46 -6.36
N GLY A 223 43.00 -8.11 -5.10
CA GLY A 223 42.08 -7.50 -4.13
C GLY A 223 41.28 -6.31 -4.67
N LYS A 224 41.89 -5.49 -5.52
CA LYS A 224 41.22 -4.35 -6.18
C LYS A 224 39.88 -4.71 -6.86
N SER A 225 39.78 -5.89 -7.50
CA SER A 225 38.54 -6.29 -8.19
C SER A 225 37.40 -6.73 -7.27
N ILE A 226 37.71 -7.21 -6.07
CA ILE A 226 36.70 -7.50 -5.06
C ILE A 226 36.27 -6.20 -4.38
N ASP A 227 37.22 -5.33 -4.07
CA ASP A 227 36.94 -4.01 -3.48
C ASP A 227 36.03 -3.16 -4.37
N ASP A 228 36.26 -3.18 -5.70
CA ASP A 228 35.41 -2.47 -6.67
C ASP A 228 33.97 -3.01 -6.71
N VAL A 229 33.79 -4.33 -6.62
CA VAL A 229 32.47 -4.98 -6.58
C VAL A 229 31.77 -4.70 -5.27
N ASP A 230 32.48 -4.80 -4.14
CA ASP A 230 31.93 -4.51 -2.81
C ASP A 230 31.50 -3.05 -2.70
N ARG A 231 32.32 -2.12 -3.22
CA ARG A 231 31.97 -0.71 -3.32
C ARG A 231 30.70 -0.50 -4.15
N SER A 232 30.63 -1.11 -5.34
CA SER A 232 29.44 -1.02 -6.21
C SER A 232 28.17 -1.53 -5.53
N ILE A 233 28.27 -2.60 -4.73
CA ILE A 233 27.14 -3.13 -3.94
C ILE A 233 26.70 -2.14 -2.87
N VAL A 234 27.64 -1.54 -2.14
CA VAL A 234 27.33 -0.54 -1.10
C VAL A 234 26.67 0.68 -1.73
N GLU A 235 27.22 1.23 -2.81
CA GLU A 235 26.67 2.38 -3.51
C GLU A 235 25.25 2.11 -4.04
N ALA A 236 25.01 0.94 -4.63
CA ALA A 236 23.68 0.55 -5.10
C ALA A 236 22.66 0.43 -3.94
N ARG A 237 23.07 -0.13 -2.80
CA ARG A 237 22.20 -0.22 -1.61
C ARG A 237 21.87 1.15 -1.04
N THR A 238 22.85 2.03 -0.95
CA THR A 238 22.66 3.41 -0.49
C THR A 238 21.66 4.14 -1.40
N SER A 239 21.87 4.07 -2.73
CA SER A 239 20.99 4.68 -3.73
C SER A 239 19.54 4.19 -3.64
N LEU A 240 19.31 2.89 -3.46
CA LEU A 240 17.96 2.34 -3.23
C LEU A 240 17.34 2.80 -1.92
N ASN A 241 18.13 2.88 -0.85
CA ASN A 241 17.66 3.34 0.45
C ASN A 241 17.25 4.83 0.39
N GLU A 242 18.02 5.66 -0.32
CA GLU A 242 17.66 7.06 -0.58
C GLU A 242 16.32 7.18 -1.30
N VAL A 243 16.13 6.44 -2.40
CA VAL A 243 14.86 6.44 -3.16
C VAL A 243 13.70 5.94 -2.29
N THR A 244 13.95 5.02 -1.37
CA THR A 244 12.92 4.52 -0.44
C THR A 244 12.52 5.59 0.57
N GLN A 245 13.49 6.29 1.15
CA GLN A 245 13.24 7.39 2.09
C GLN A 245 12.53 8.55 1.40
N GLU A 246 12.97 8.91 0.20
CA GLU A 246 12.36 9.96 -0.63
C GLU A 246 10.90 9.64 -0.96
N LEU A 247 10.57 8.36 -1.27
CA LEU A 247 9.18 7.96 -1.47
C LEU A 247 8.32 8.15 -0.21
N GLN A 248 8.83 7.71 0.94
CA GLN A 248 8.10 7.82 2.22
C GLN A 248 7.86 9.28 2.59
N GLU A 249 8.90 10.12 2.50
CA GLU A 249 8.81 11.56 2.72
C GLU A 249 7.77 12.18 1.80
N ARG A 250 7.87 11.92 0.51
CA ARG A 250 7.01 12.54 -0.50
C ARG A 250 5.54 12.16 -0.33
N VAL A 251 5.26 10.88 -0.09
CA VAL A 251 3.89 10.41 0.19
C VAL A 251 3.35 11.10 1.45
N TYR A 252 4.15 11.22 2.49
CA TYR A 252 3.74 11.89 3.71
C TYR A 252 3.49 13.39 3.50
N ARG A 253 4.45 14.11 2.90
CA ARG A 253 4.37 15.54 2.67
C ARG A 253 3.19 15.90 1.79
N TRP A 254 3.01 15.25 0.64
CA TRP A 254 1.89 15.57 -0.25
C TRP A 254 0.53 15.28 0.39
N LYS A 255 0.43 14.21 1.21
CA LYS A 255 -0.78 13.94 1.99
C LYS A 255 -1.07 15.04 3.03
N GLN A 256 -0.04 15.60 3.67
CA GLN A 256 -0.23 16.75 4.56
C GLN A 256 -0.63 18.01 3.78
N ILE A 257 -0.02 18.26 2.62
CA ILE A 257 -0.38 19.41 1.78
C ILE A 257 -1.84 19.32 1.32
N GLU A 258 -2.31 18.16 0.83
CA GLU A 258 -3.72 17.98 0.46
C GLU A 258 -4.67 18.23 1.63
N ARG A 259 -4.32 17.71 2.82
CA ARG A 259 -5.11 17.95 4.04
C ARG A 259 -5.20 19.43 4.40
N LEU A 260 -4.10 20.16 4.31
CA LEU A 260 -4.04 21.59 4.63
C LEU A 260 -4.70 22.47 3.55
N CYS A 261 -4.62 22.06 2.29
CA CYS A 261 -5.20 22.81 1.17
C CYS A 261 -6.69 22.49 0.94
N GLY A 262 -7.20 21.37 1.45
CA GLY A 262 -8.58 20.93 1.27
C GLY A 262 -8.93 20.56 -0.18
N CYS A 263 -7.93 20.24 -1.01
CA CYS A 263 -8.12 19.93 -2.43
C CYS A 263 -7.27 18.74 -2.87
N ASN A 264 -7.70 18.06 -3.95
CA ASN A 264 -6.97 16.92 -4.52
C ASN A 264 -5.79 17.42 -5.35
N ILE A 265 -4.59 16.94 -5.02
CA ILE A 265 -3.33 17.29 -5.66
C ILE A 265 -2.65 16.04 -6.24
N ILE A 266 -2.58 14.97 -5.46
CA ILE A 266 -1.94 13.70 -5.83
C ILE A 266 -2.74 13.02 -6.94
N VAL A 267 -4.07 13.01 -6.82
CA VAL A 267 -4.96 12.49 -7.85
C VAL A 267 -5.36 13.64 -8.78
N ASN A 268 -4.75 13.67 -9.96
CA ASN A 268 -4.94 14.75 -10.93
C ASN A 268 -4.96 14.21 -12.39
N ASN A 269 -5.15 15.11 -13.36
CA ASN A 269 -5.28 14.77 -14.79
C ASN A 269 -3.95 14.44 -15.50
N GLY A 270 -2.83 14.50 -14.77
CA GLY A 270 -1.48 14.21 -15.25
C GLY A 270 -0.73 15.41 -15.80
N LEU A 271 0.60 15.25 -15.90
CA LEU A 271 1.56 16.30 -16.29
C LEU A 271 1.20 17.01 -17.60
N GLN A 272 0.88 16.26 -18.67
CA GLN A 272 0.63 16.81 -20.01
C GLN A 272 -0.59 17.74 -20.04
N TYR A 273 -1.66 17.37 -19.34
CA TYR A 273 -2.85 18.20 -19.22
C TYR A 273 -2.51 19.50 -18.49
N LEU A 274 -1.81 19.41 -17.35
CA LEU A 274 -1.47 20.57 -16.52
C LEU A 274 -0.52 21.53 -17.22
N GLU A 275 0.50 21.02 -17.92
CA GLU A 275 1.39 21.84 -18.75
C GLU A 275 0.62 22.59 -19.83
N ASN A 276 -0.32 21.92 -20.51
CA ASN A 276 -1.16 22.54 -21.52
C ASN A 276 -2.14 23.56 -20.95
N THR A 277 -2.69 23.35 -19.76
CA THR A 277 -3.61 24.30 -19.13
C THR A 277 -2.89 25.53 -18.58
N LEU A 278 -1.74 25.34 -17.93
CA LEU A 278 -1.03 26.43 -17.23
C LEU A 278 -0.13 27.26 -18.14
N TYR A 279 0.47 26.66 -19.19
CA TYR A 279 1.41 27.36 -20.07
C TYR A 279 0.79 27.85 -21.39
N ARG A 280 -0.49 27.55 -21.65
CA ARG A 280 -1.19 28.02 -22.85
C ARG A 280 -1.83 29.38 -22.58
N ASN A 281 -1.37 30.41 -23.29
CA ASN A 281 -1.99 31.74 -23.24
C ASN A 281 -3.35 31.74 -23.98
N ALA A 282 -4.19 32.75 -23.72
CA ALA A 282 -5.50 32.98 -24.33
C ALA A 282 -5.50 32.95 -25.88
N ASN A 283 -4.35 33.13 -26.53
CA ASN A 283 -4.19 33.12 -27.99
C ASN A 283 -3.64 31.79 -28.54
N GLY A 284 -3.63 30.71 -27.74
CA GLY A 284 -3.15 29.39 -28.16
C GLY A 284 -1.64 29.27 -28.36
N ARG A 285 -0.87 30.33 -28.06
CA ARG A 285 0.60 30.35 -28.13
C ARG A 285 1.21 30.03 -26.76
N PRO A 286 2.28 29.22 -26.68
CA PRO A 286 2.95 28.91 -25.41
C PRO A 286 3.54 30.20 -24.81
N GLN A 287 3.15 30.53 -23.56
CA GLN A 287 3.44 31.81 -22.90
C GLN A 287 4.89 31.90 -22.37
N PHE A 288 5.64 30.80 -22.35
CA PHE A 288 6.96 30.79 -21.72
C PHE A 288 7.93 29.84 -22.46
N SER A 289 9.11 30.32 -22.84
CA SER A 289 10.18 29.55 -23.50
C SER A 289 10.96 28.58 -22.58
N LEU A 290 10.42 28.25 -21.40
CA LEU A 290 11.03 27.32 -20.42
C LEU A 290 10.99 25.88 -20.91
N ARG A 291 10.15 25.60 -21.91
CA ARG A 291 10.05 24.31 -22.61
C ARG A 291 11.41 23.80 -23.09
N GLY A 292 12.36 24.70 -23.39
CA GLY A 292 13.71 24.35 -23.85
C GLY A 292 14.73 23.99 -22.75
N ARG A 293 14.50 24.36 -21.48
CA ARG A 293 15.49 24.18 -20.40
C ARG A 293 15.24 22.98 -19.49
N MET A 294 14.01 22.46 -19.44
CA MET A 294 13.67 21.33 -18.57
C MET A 294 13.50 19.98 -19.30
N SER A 295 13.53 20.00 -20.64
CA SER A 295 13.18 18.82 -21.47
C SER A 295 14.24 18.41 -22.50
N SER A 296 15.42 19.05 -22.55
CA SER A 296 16.40 18.76 -23.61
C SER A 296 17.78 18.50 -23.03
N GLN A 297 17.96 17.38 -22.33
CA GLN A 297 19.32 16.83 -22.19
C GLN A 297 19.45 15.32 -21.99
N ASP A 298 18.37 14.54 -21.94
CA ASP A 298 18.49 13.08 -21.76
C ASP A 298 17.43 12.34 -22.60
N ASP A 299 17.66 12.25 -23.91
CA ASP A 299 17.00 11.28 -24.79
C ASP A 299 18.08 10.62 -25.66
N LEU A 300 18.92 9.80 -25.04
CA LEU A 300 19.68 8.73 -25.69
C LEU A 300 19.91 7.61 -24.67
N ASP A 301 18.90 6.76 -24.47
CA ASP A 301 19.04 5.34 -24.16
C ASP A 301 17.66 4.69 -24.40
N ASP A 302 17.57 4.04 -25.56
CA ASP A 302 16.43 3.32 -26.11
C ASP A 302 16.21 1.96 -25.42
N ASP A 303 14.98 1.48 -25.53
CA ASP A 303 14.49 0.12 -25.28
C ASP A 303 14.48 -0.44 -23.85
N THR A 304 13.38 -0.16 -23.11
CA THR A 304 12.53 -1.17 -22.42
C THR A 304 11.70 -0.54 -21.29
N SER A 305 10.50 -0.05 -21.59
CA SER A 305 9.43 0.12 -20.58
C SER A 305 8.08 0.50 -21.20
N SER A 306 7.69 -0.18 -22.28
CA SER A 306 6.30 -0.20 -22.75
C SER A 306 5.56 -1.39 -22.13
N LEU A 307 5.51 -1.44 -20.80
CA LEU A 307 4.54 -2.27 -20.07
C LEU A 307 4.39 -1.70 -18.66
N TYR A 308 3.15 -1.58 -18.18
CA TYR A 308 2.72 -0.91 -16.94
C TYR A 308 2.41 0.59 -17.04
N GLY A 309 1.62 0.96 -18.04
CA GLY A 309 0.61 2.00 -17.87
C GLY A 309 -0.73 1.39 -18.24
N TYR A 310 -1.61 1.17 -17.27
CA TYR A 310 -3.08 1.09 -17.35
C TYR A 310 -3.58 0.26 -16.15
N ALA A 311 -4.06 0.94 -15.10
CA ALA A 311 -5.19 0.52 -14.25
C ALA A 311 -5.18 1.26 -12.89
N THR A 312 -5.41 2.57 -12.90
CA THR A 312 -6.02 3.25 -11.73
C THR A 312 -6.97 4.31 -12.26
N GLY A 313 -8.19 3.89 -12.60
CA GLY A 313 -9.16 4.81 -13.19
C GLY A 313 -10.43 4.12 -13.69
N LYS A 314 -11.03 3.24 -12.88
CA LYS A 314 -12.46 2.97 -13.02
C LYS A 314 -13.04 2.57 -11.69
N LEU A 315 -13.57 3.58 -10.99
CA LEU A 315 -14.58 3.38 -9.96
C LEU A 315 -15.75 2.65 -10.63
N ILE A 316 -16.10 1.50 -10.07
CA ILE A 316 -17.31 0.77 -10.44
C ILE A 316 -18.48 1.60 -9.91
N SER A 317 -19.18 2.29 -10.81
CA SER A 317 -20.51 2.84 -10.55
C SER A 317 -21.48 1.68 -10.56
N LEU A 318 -21.86 1.21 -9.37
CA LEU A 318 -22.98 0.31 -9.15
C LEU A 318 -24.15 1.19 -8.72
N ASN A 319 -25.11 1.39 -9.64
CA ASN A 319 -26.55 1.56 -9.42
C ASN A 319 -27.18 2.41 -10.54
N SER A 320 -27.92 1.75 -11.44
CA SER A 320 -29.26 2.16 -11.87
C SER A 320 -29.76 1.18 -12.94
N LEU A 321 -30.59 0.24 -12.52
CA LEU A 321 -31.52 -0.46 -13.41
C LEU A 321 -32.86 -0.36 -12.68
N ASP A 322 -33.48 0.80 -12.88
CA ASP A 322 -34.91 0.97 -12.67
C ASP A 322 -35.65 0.16 -13.74
N ASP A 323 -36.72 -0.47 -13.26
CA ASP A 323 -37.80 -1.09 -13.99
C ASP A 323 -38.29 -0.23 -15.17
N ASP A 324 -38.63 -0.90 -16.27
CA ASP A 324 -39.89 -0.59 -16.94
C ASP A 324 -40.50 -1.88 -17.55
N PRO A 325 -41.80 -2.16 -17.30
CA PRO A 325 -42.52 -3.30 -17.84
C PRO A 325 -43.26 -2.92 -19.13
N HIS A 326 -43.36 -3.85 -20.10
CA HIS A 326 -44.45 -4.01 -21.08
C HIS A 326 -43.96 -5.03 -22.14
N ASP A 327 -44.44 -6.27 -22.17
CA ASP A 327 -45.74 -6.77 -22.68
C ASP A 327 -45.70 -7.14 -24.19
N PHE A 328 -46.42 -8.23 -24.49
CA PHE A 328 -46.81 -8.84 -25.78
C PHE A 328 -45.88 -9.84 -26.51
N SER A 329 -46.28 -11.11 -26.37
CA SER A 329 -46.69 -12.05 -27.44
C SER A 329 -45.70 -12.40 -28.56
N ASP A 330 -45.23 -13.65 -28.60
CA ASP A 330 -45.90 -14.81 -29.24
C ASP A 330 -45.23 -16.12 -28.80
#